data_AF-A0A1Y5U053-F1
#
_entry.id   AF-A0A1Y5U053-F1
#
_cell.length_a   1.000
_cell.length_b   1.000
_cell.length_c   1.000
_cell.angle_alpha   90.00
_cell.angle_beta   90.00
_cell.angle_gamma   90.00
#
_symmetry.space_group_name_H-M   'P 1'
#
loop_
_entity.id
_entity.type
_entity.pdbx_description
1 polymer ?
#
loop_
_entity_poly.entity_id
_entity_poly.type
_entity_poly.pdbx_seq_one_letter_code
_entity_poly.pdbx_strand_id
1 'polypeptide(L)'
;MKPDTCKDFMRESVTAYTKYEGGGRRHAPSYNDSNRATGVSDAVDGRGKRSSGSRTPRVVHKINFRVLPLPGTVLMHEGQRYVAIGSDLHTRRDGQTVPIICWKSHCAECGRPFDGWSGLRSGTLNRRCPEHHAPGKAVTAAGRKRAAPHRRKHGKRKKP
;
A
#
# COMPACT_ATOMS: atom_id res chain seq x y z
N MET A 1 3.44 -49.74 -17.16
CA MET A 1 3.64 -48.39 -17.74
C MET A 1 2.29 -47.79 -18.01
N LYS A 2 1.97 -46.67 -17.36
CA LYS A 2 0.73 -45.91 -17.55
C LYS A 2 0.85 -45.09 -18.84
N PRO A 3 -0.26 -44.83 -19.54
CA PRO A 3 -0.45 -43.55 -20.21
C PRO A 3 -1.47 -42.72 -19.42
N ASP A 4 -0.97 -41.65 -18.80
CA ASP A 4 -1.81 -40.66 -18.12
C ASP A 4 -2.53 -39.80 -19.16
N THR A 5 -3.86 -39.93 -19.16
CA THR A 5 -4.81 -38.98 -19.72
C THR A 5 -4.78 -37.67 -18.95
N CYS A 6 -4.50 -36.56 -19.63
CA CYS A 6 -5.02 -35.25 -19.24
C CYS A 6 -5.25 -34.40 -20.49
N LYS A 7 -6.48 -34.50 -21.01
CA LYS A 7 -7.09 -33.50 -21.87
C LYS A 7 -7.62 -32.36 -21.00
N ASP A 8 -7.41 -31.14 -21.52
CA ASP A 8 -8.35 -30.02 -21.50
C ASP A 8 -9.13 -29.76 -20.21
N PHE A 9 -8.79 -28.69 -19.48
CA PHE A 9 -9.80 -27.77 -18.96
C PHE A 9 -9.18 -26.41 -18.60
N MET A 10 -9.89 -25.35 -19.01
CA MET A 10 -9.80 -23.96 -18.54
C MET A 10 -8.77 -23.03 -19.19
N ARG A 11 -9.07 -22.74 -20.46
CA ARG A 11 -8.95 -21.39 -21.00
C ARG A 11 -10.00 -20.49 -20.32
N GLU A 12 -9.67 -19.89 -19.19
CA GLU A 12 -10.45 -18.76 -18.67
C GLU A 12 -9.63 -17.47 -18.74
N SER A 13 -10.12 -16.61 -19.62
CA SER A 13 -9.69 -15.25 -19.88
C SER A 13 -9.62 -14.42 -18.60
N VAL A 14 -8.43 -14.27 -18.02
CA VAL A 14 -8.20 -13.27 -16.98
C VAL A 14 -8.11 -11.92 -17.67
N THR A 15 -9.23 -11.21 -17.57
CA THR A 15 -9.45 -9.85 -18.05
C THR A 15 -8.28 -8.93 -17.68
N ALA A 16 -7.70 -8.32 -18.71
CA ALA A 16 -6.68 -7.30 -18.59
C ALA A 16 -7.18 -6.13 -17.73
N TYR A 17 -6.60 -5.93 -16.53
CA TYR A 17 -6.89 -4.72 -15.78
C TYR A 17 -6.09 -3.54 -16.34
N THR A 18 -6.86 -2.63 -16.92
CA THR A 18 -6.48 -1.39 -17.56
C THR A 18 -6.06 -0.33 -16.54
N LYS A 19 -4.98 0.38 -16.88
CA LYS A 19 -4.69 1.80 -16.57
C LYS A 19 -5.08 2.28 -15.16
N TYR A 20 -4.08 2.48 -14.28
CA TYR A 20 -4.23 3.34 -13.09
C TYR A 20 -4.34 4.80 -13.52
N GLU A 21 -5.56 5.16 -13.92
CA GLU A 21 -6.00 6.53 -14.10
C GLU A 21 -7.33 6.71 -13.38
N GLY A 22 -7.34 7.58 -12.37
CA GLY A 22 -8.57 8.10 -11.80
C GLY A 22 -9.14 7.28 -10.65
N GLY A 23 -9.31 7.97 -9.52
CA GLY A 23 -10.04 7.43 -8.38
C GLY A 23 -11.52 7.21 -8.70
N GLY A 24 -12.01 6.02 -8.38
CA GLY A 24 -13.41 5.61 -8.47
C GLY A 24 -13.59 4.29 -7.72
N ARG A 25 -14.72 4.17 -7.01
CA ARG A 25 -15.04 3.10 -6.07
C ARG A 25 -14.98 1.71 -6.73
N ARG A 26 -14.23 0.79 -6.13
CA ARG A 26 -14.45 -0.66 -6.26
C ARG A 26 -14.22 -1.28 -4.90
N HIS A 27 -15.05 -2.26 -4.53
CA HIS A 27 -14.72 -3.16 -3.43
C HIS A 27 -13.36 -3.80 -3.75
N ALA A 28 -12.49 -3.90 -2.74
CA ALA A 28 -11.28 -4.70 -2.89
C ALA A 28 -11.71 -6.10 -3.36
N PRO A 29 -11.15 -6.64 -4.46
CA PRO A 29 -11.41 -8.02 -4.83
C PRO A 29 -11.07 -8.91 -3.63
N SER A 30 -11.95 -9.86 -3.29
CA SER A 30 -11.69 -10.84 -2.24
C SER A 30 -10.37 -11.53 -2.58
N TYR A 31 -9.35 -11.26 -1.78
CA TYR A 31 -8.01 -11.74 -2.03
C TYR A 31 -7.99 -13.26 -1.87
N ASN A 32 -7.61 -13.99 -2.92
CA ASN A 32 -7.30 -15.41 -2.82
C ASN A 32 -6.05 -15.55 -1.95
N ASP A 33 -6.22 -16.10 -0.75
CA ASP A 33 -5.21 -16.31 0.29
C ASP A 33 -4.11 -17.33 -0.11
N SER A 34 -4.07 -17.74 -1.38
CA SER A 34 -3.27 -18.85 -1.92
C SER A 34 -1.77 -18.54 -2.01
N ASN A 35 -1.37 -17.27 -1.88
CA ASN A 35 0.05 -16.86 -1.88
C ASN A 35 0.56 -16.46 -0.49
N ARG A 36 -0.19 -16.78 0.57
CA ARG A 36 0.35 -16.70 1.92
C ARG A 36 1.52 -17.67 2.02
N ALA A 37 2.73 -17.15 1.99
CA ALA A 37 3.91 -17.89 2.38
C ALA A 37 3.66 -18.38 3.81
N THR A 38 3.28 -19.65 3.95
CA THR A 38 3.24 -20.36 5.21
C THR A 38 4.67 -20.39 5.70
N GLY A 39 5.01 -19.44 6.58
CA GLY A 39 6.24 -19.49 7.35
C GLY A 39 6.31 -20.85 8.03
N VAL A 40 7.34 -21.61 7.68
CA VAL A 40 7.70 -22.89 8.28
C VAL A 40 7.67 -22.71 9.79
N SER A 41 6.78 -23.44 10.45
CA SER A 41 6.61 -23.45 11.89
C SER A 41 7.45 -24.58 12.46
N ASP A 42 8.75 -24.38 12.63
CA ASP A 42 9.60 -25.30 13.38
C ASP A 42 10.71 -24.53 14.10
N ALA A 43 10.59 -24.49 15.43
CA ALA A 43 11.65 -24.64 16.43
C ALA A 43 11.22 -23.96 17.75
N VAL A 44 10.81 -24.81 18.68
CA VAL A 44 10.69 -24.51 20.11
C VAL A 44 12.07 -24.29 20.75
N ASP A 45 12.03 -23.60 21.88
CA ASP A 45 13.07 -23.40 22.90
C ASP A 45 14.15 -22.33 22.70
N GLY A 46 14.15 -21.40 23.67
CA GLY A 46 15.21 -20.41 23.85
C GLY A 46 14.72 -19.18 24.60
N ARG A 47 14.86 -19.21 25.93
CA ARG A 47 14.67 -18.06 26.83
C ARG A 47 15.66 -16.95 26.46
N GLY A 48 15.32 -16.12 25.47
CA GLY A 48 16.01 -14.89 25.15
C GLY A 48 15.26 -13.71 25.74
N LYS A 49 15.78 -13.10 26.82
CA LYS A 49 15.42 -11.74 27.25
C LYS A 49 15.54 -10.82 26.03
N ARG A 50 14.43 -10.52 25.35
CA ARG A 50 14.39 -9.49 24.33
C ARG A 50 14.49 -8.16 25.06
N SER A 51 15.70 -7.65 25.18
CA SER A 51 15.98 -6.26 25.50
C SER A 51 15.05 -5.40 24.64
N SER A 52 14.04 -4.81 25.28
CA SER A 52 13.25 -3.70 24.77
C SER A 52 14.16 -2.48 24.69
N GLY A 53 15.18 -2.56 23.83
CA GLY A 53 15.96 -1.41 23.44
C GLY A 53 15.00 -0.45 22.80
N SER A 54 14.61 0.58 23.55
CA SER A 54 13.88 1.76 23.11
C SER A 54 14.69 2.45 22.02
N ARG A 55 14.74 1.87 20.83
CA ARG A 55 15.23 2.54 19.63
C ARG A 55 14.11 3.46 19.24
N THR A 56 14.34 4.76 19.42
CA THR A 56 13.46 5.80 18.89
C THR A 56 13.10 5.47 17.45
N PRO A 57 11.82 5.51 17.07
CA PRO A 57 11.42 5.14 15.72
C PRO A 57 12.15 6.02 14.71
N ARG A 58 12.70 5.44 13.65
CA ARG A 58 13.29 6.22 12.55
C ARG A 58 12.18 7.04 11.90
N VAL A 59 12.25 8.37 11.98
CA VAL A 59 11.25 9.28 11.41
C VAL A 59 11.74 9.83 10.07
N VAL A 60 10.88 9.80 9.06
CA VAL A 60 11.11 10.39 7.74
C VAL A 60 9.94 11.30 7.35
N HIS A 61 10.16 12.20 6.38
CA HIS A 61 9.14 13.13 5.89
C HIS A 61 8.76 12.93 4.42
N LYS A 62 9.45 12.03 3.72
CA LYS A 62 9.24 11.74 2.30
C LYS A 62 9.45 10.24 2.05
N ILE A 63 8.67 9.69 1.12
CA ILE A 63 8.85 8.32 0.62
C ILE A 63 9.84 8.39 -0.54
N ASN A 64 11.12 8.33 -0.20
CA ASN A 64 12.22 8.30 -1.17
C ASN A 64 13.31 7.35 -0.66
N PHE A 65 12.96 6.07 -0.61
CA PHE A 65 13.86 5.05 -0.11
C PHE A 65 14.66 4.44 -1.26
N ARG A 66 15.92 4.10 -0.97
CA ARG A 66 16.76 3.29 -1.87
C ARG A 66 16.54 1.78 -1.64
N VAL A 67 16.24 1.41 -0.40
CA VAL A 67 15.98 0.04 0.07
C VAL A 67 14.71 0.02 0.92
N LEU A 68 14.12 -1.15 1.14
CA LEU A 68 12.92 -1.27 1.97
C LEU A 68 13.16 -0.71 3.38
N PRO A 69 12.22 0.11 3.91
CA PRO A 69 12.33 0.59 5.28
C PRO A 69 12.10 -0.55 6.27
N LEU A 70 12.78 -0.47 7.41
CA LEU A 70 12.53 -1.41 8.51
C LEU A 70 11.11 -1.21 9.07
N PRO A 71 10.42 -2.29 9.49
CA PRO A 71 9.19 -2.17 10.26
C PRO A 71 9.36 -1.25 11.47
N GLY A 72 8.35 -0.45 11.76
CA GLY A 72 8.39 0.60 12.78
C GLY A 72 8.94 1.95 12.29
N THR A 73 9.46 2.05 11.06
CA THR A 73 9.82 3.33 10.45
C THR A 73 8.57 4.22 10.36
N VAL A 74 8.68 5.46 10.82
CA VAL A 74 7.58 6.41 10.85
C VAL A 74 7.74 7.41 9.73
N LEU A 75 6.70 7.58 8.91
CA LEU A 75 6.57 8.69 7.99
C LEU A 75 5.63 9.74 8.59
N MET A 76 6.12 10.97 8.72
CA MET A 76 5.33 12.14 9.07
C MET A 76 5.01 12.93 7.80
N HIS A 77 3.76 12.79 7.33
CA HIS A 77 3.30 13.41 6.09
C HIS A 77 2.13 14.36 6.37
N GLU A 78 2.35 15.66 6.16
CA GLU A 78 1.34 16.72 6.40
C GLU A 78 0.65 16.62 7.78
N GLY A 79 1.44 16.37 8.83
CA GLY A 79 0.96 16.23 10.21
C GLY A 79 0.35 14.86 10.55
N GLN A 80 0.29 13.93 9.60
CA GLN A 80 -0.26 12.59 9.82
C GLN A 80 0.85 11.56 9.91
N ARG A 81 0.72 10.64 10.88
CA ARG A 81 1.68 9.59 11.19
C ARG A 81 1.34 8.30 10.43
N TYR A 82 2.31 7.76 9.72
CA TYR A 82 2.23 6.44 9.09
C TYR A 82 3.36 5.58 9.64
N VAL A 83 3.06 4.33 9.96
CA VAL A 83 4.07 3.37 10.45
C VAL A 83 4.23 2.29 9.41
N ALA A 84 5.46 2.07 8.95
CA ALA A 84 5.78 0.93 8.10
C ALA A 84 5.56 -0.34 8.92
N ILE A 85 4.65 -1.20 8.50
CA ILE A 85 4.36 -2.48 9.15
C ILE A 85 5.09 -3.64 8.46
N GLY A 86 5.56 -3.43 7.23
CA GLY A 86 6.29 -4.41 6.45
C GLY A 86 6.35 -4.04 4.99
N SER A 87 6.59 -5.04 4.16
CA SER A 87 6.64 -4.92 2.70
C SER A 87 6.16 -6.19 2.04
N ASP A 88 5.69 -6.06 0.81
CA ASP A 88 5.24 -7.16 -0.03
C ASP A 88 5.77 -7.00 -1.46
N LEU A 89 5.62 -8.04 -2.29
CA LEU A 89 5.94 -8.02 -3.71
C LEU A 89 4.68 -7.85 -4.55
N HIS A 90 4.75 -6.96 -5.54
CA HIS A 90 3.66 -6.69 -6.45
C HIS A 90 4.07 -6.90 -7.90
N THR A 91 3.34 -7.76 -8.58
CA THR A 91 3.50 -7.96 -10.02
C THR A 91 2.78 -6.86 -10.79
N ARG A 92 3.55 -6.05 -11.49
CA ARG A 92 3.03 -5.00 -12.39
C ARG A 92 2.44 -5.63 -13.65
N ARG A 93 1.73 -4.82 -14.44
CA ARG A 93 1.08 -5.26 -15.69
C ARG A 93 2.06 -5.77 -16.75
N ASP A 94 3.30 -5.29 -16.72
CA ASP A 94 4.40 -5.73 -17.58
C ASP A 94 5.04 -7.06 -17.10
N GLY A 95 4.50 -7.68 -16.05
CA GLY A 95 5.02 -8.90 -15.44
C GLY A 95 6.17 -8.67 -14.46
N GLN A 96 6.65 -7.44 -14.30
CA GLN A 96 7.75 -7.13 -13.40
C GLN A 96 7.27 -7.13 -11.94
N THR A 97 7.97 -7.89 -11.09
CA THR A 97 7.75 -7.87 -9.65
C THR A 97 8.51 -6.71 -9.00
N VAL A 98 7.80 -5.87 -8.23
CA VAL A 98 8.38 -4.73 -7.52
C VAL A 98 8.01 -4.74 -6.04
N PRO A 99 8.89 -4.27 -5.14
CA PRO A 99 8.57 -4.16 -3.73
C PRO A 99 7.56 -3.03 -3.46
N ILE A 100 6.61 -3.29 -2.58
CA ILE A 100 5.64 -2.35 -2.03
C ILE A 100 5.81 -2.28 -0.52
N ILE A 101 5.77 -1.07 0.03
CA ILE A 101 5.79 -0.80 1.46
C ILE A 101 4.34 -0.80 1.98
N CYS A 102 4.09 -1.53 3.06
CA CYS A 102 2.82 -1.56 3.76
C CYS A 102 2.87 -0.59 4.94
N TRP A 103 1.91 0.34 5.00
CA TRP A 103 1.78 1.37 6.02
C TRP A 103 0.51 1.20 6.81
N LYS A 104 0.57 1.48 8.12
CA LYS A 104 -0.60 1.65 8.98
C LYS A 104 -0.72 3.10 9.43
N SER A 105 -1.92 3.66 9.36
CA SER A 105 -2.22 5.04 9.80
C SER A 105 -3.64 5.15 10.36
N HIS A 106 -4.05 6.37 10.71
CA HIS A 106 -5.39 6.70 11.22
C HIS A 106 -6.01 7.73 10.29
N CYS A 107 -7.28 7.56 9.93
CA CYS A 107 -7.99 8.44 9.00
C CYS A 107 -8.00 9.89 9.51
N ALA A 108 -7.66 10.84 8.64
CA ALA A 108 -7.69 12.26 9.01
C ALA A 108 -9.10 12.84 9.18
N GLU A 109 -10.15 12.07 8.87
CA GLU A 109 -11.55 12.49 8.96
C GLU A 109 -12.26 11.82 10.14
N CYS A 110 -12.20 10.50 10.24
CA CYS A 110 -12.89 9.74 11.30
C CYS A 110 -11.96 9.10 12.34
N GLY A 111 -10.64 9.26 12.22
CA GLY A 111 -9.67 8.68 13.17
C GLY A 111 -9.48 7.17 13.07
N ARG A 112 -10.33 6.41 12.36
CA ARG A 112 -10.23 4.95 12.27
C ARG A 112 -8.89 4.50 11.66
N PRO A 113 -8.29 3.41 12.17
CA PRO A 113 -7.07 2.87 11.58
C PRO A 113 -7.35 2.38 10.14
N PHE A 114 -6.37 2.53 9.27
CA PHE A 114 -6.41 1.98 7.92
C PHE A 114 -5.00 1.65 7.44
N ASP A 115 -4.95 0.75 6.46
CA ASP A 115 -3.71 0.37 5.80
C ASP A 115 -3.57 1.09 4.45
N GLY A 116 -2.33 1.39 4.08
CA GLY A 116 -1.99 2.05 2.84
C GLY A 116 -0.70 1.48 2.25
N TRP A 117 -0.51 1.69 0.96
CA TRP A 117 0.61 1.10 0.22
C TRP A 117 1.33 2.15 -0.62
N SER A 118 2.65 1.99 -0.76
CA SER A 118 3.45 2.78 -1.69
C SER A 118 4.62 1.99 -2.23
N GLY A 119 5.11 2.34 -3.41
CA GLY A 119 6.46 1.94 -3.82
C GLY A 119 7.55 2.62 -2.98
N LEU A 120 8.81 2.34 -3.31
CA LEU A 120 9.98 2.95 -2.65
C LEU A 120 10.07 4.48 -2.86
N ARG A 121 9.47 4.98 -3.95
CA ARG A 121 9.37 6.40 -4.26
C ARG A 121 7.92 6.76 -4.49
N SER A 122 7.39 7.66 -3.67
CA SER A 122 6.03 8.18 -3.84
C SER A 122 5.93 9.63 -3.36
N GLY A 123 5.18 10.43 -4.09
CA GLY A 123 4.90 11.82 -3.71
C GLY A 123 3.77 11.97 -2.70
N THR A 124 2.90 10.96 -2.56
CA THR A 124 1.70 11.05 -1.72
C THR A 124 1.23 9.67 -1.24
N LEU A 125 0.58 9.67 -0.06
CA LEU A 125 -0.18 8.53 0.45
C LEU A 125 -1.63 8.97 0.66
N ASN A 126 -2.54 8.01 0.57
CA ASN A 126 -3.92 8.28 0.95
C ASN A 126 -3.98 8.61 2.46
N ARG A 127 -4.73 9.68 2.78
CA ARG A 127 -4.85 10.24 4.13
C ARG A 127 -6.11 9.85 4.87
N ARG A 128 -7.02 9.15 4.18
CA ARG A 128 -8.34 8.79 4.68
C ARG A 128 -8.56 7.29 4.51
N CYS A 129 -9.37 6.70 5.40
CA CYS A 129 -9.78 5.29 5.25
C CYS A 129 -10.60 5.08 3.96
N PRO A 130 -10.84 3.82 3.54
CA PRO A 130 -11.61 3.51 2.33
C PRO A 130 -12.99 4.17 2.26
N GLU A 131 -13.70 4.28 3.40
CA GLU A 131 -15.02 4.93 3.48
C GLU A 131 -14.96 6.42 3.15
N HIS A 132 -13.96 7.13 3.68
CA HIS A 132 -13.77 8.58 3.48
C HIS A 132 -12.83 8.88 2.32
N HIS A 133 -12.46 7.88 1.51
CA HIS A 133 -11.48 8.04 0.46
C HIS A 133 -11.91 9.12 -0.54
N ALA A 134 -11.12 10.18 -0.63
CA ALA A 134 -11.40 11.31 -1.51
C ALA A 134 -10.12 11.76 -2.24
N PRO A 135 -9.79 11.10 -3.35
CA PRO A 135 -8.67 11.44 -4.21
C PRO A 135 -8.68 12.91 -4.64
N GLY A 136 -7.52 13.56 -4.62
CA GLY A 136 -7.37 14.97 -5.03
C GLY A 136 -8.01 16.00 -4.09
N LYS A 137 -8.74 15.57 -3.05
CA LYS A 137 -9.28 16.45 -2.01
C LYS A 137 -8.26 16.57 -0.88
N ALA A 138 -7.52 17.68 -0.88
CA ALA A 138 -6.58 17.99 0.18
C ALA A 138 -7.26 17.98 1.57
N VAL A 139 -6.54 17.47 2.56
CA VAL A 139 -6.96 17.44 3.97
C VAL A 139 -6.56 18.74 4.67
N THR A 140 -5.32 19.20 4.48
CA THR A 140 -4.79 20.40 5.13
C THR A 140 -5.02 21.67 4.30
N ALA A 141 -5.07 22.81 4.98
CA ALA A 141 -5.10 24.12 4.31
C ALA A 141 -3.87 24.34 3.42
N ALA A 142 -2.68 23.92 3.86
CA ALA A 142 -1.46 23.96 3.07
C ALA A 142 -1.56 23.08 1.81
N GLY A 143 -2.12 21.88 1.92
CA GLY A 143 -2.42 21.01 0.78
C GLY A 143 -3.40 21.67 -0.20
N ARG A 144 -4.45 22.35 0.29
CA ARG A 144 -5.39 23.10 -0.56
C ARG A 144 -4.69 24.22 -1.33
N LYS A 145 -3.81 25.00 -0.68
CA LYS A 145 -3.01 26.05 -1.33
C LYS A 145 -2.13 25.49 -2.43
N ARG A 146 -1.44 24.35 -2.19
CA ARG A 146 -0.59 23.68 -3.20
C ARG A 146 -1.39 23.12 -4.38
N ALA A 147 -2.60 22.61 -4.14
CA ALA A 147 -3.46 22.08 -5.20
C ALA A 147 -4.13 23.19 -6.02
N ALA A 148 -4.24 24.42 -5.50
CA ALA A 148 -5.00 25.50 -6.15
C ALA A 148 -4.44 25.90 -7.52
N PRO A 149 -3.12 26.14 -7.72
CA PRO A 149 -2.58 26.46 -9.04
C PRO A 149 -2.84 25.36 -10.08
N HIS A 150 -2.63 24.10 -9.71
CA HIS A 150 -2.91 22.96 -10.58
C HIS A 150 -4.39 22.91 -10.99
N ARG A 151 -5.31 23.14 -10.04
CA ARG A 151 -6.76 23.19 -10.32
C ARG A 151 -7.16 24.41 -11.17
N ARG A 152 -6.47 25.54 -11.04
CA ARG A 152 -6.69 26.73 -11.89
C ARG A 152 -6.25 26.47 -13.33
N LYS A 153 -5.10 25.81 -13.51
CA LYS A 153 -4.53 25.53 -14.83
C LYS A 153 -5.24 24.40 -15.57
N HIS A 154 -5.58 23.32 -14.88
CA HIS A 154 -6.11 22.09 -15.50
C HIS A 154 -7.59 21.82 -15.19
N GLY A 155 -8.26 22.74 -14.48
CA GLY A 155 -9.61 22.54 -14.00
C GLY A 155 -9.70 21.42 -12.95
N LYS A 156 -10.93 21.06 -12.58
CA LYS A 156 -11.19 19.83 -11.82
C LYS A 156 -11.26 18.69 -12.83
N ARG A 157 -10.50 17.61 -12.59
CA ARG A 157 -10.67 16.36 -13.34
C ARG A 157 -12.12 15.91 -13.17
N LYS A 158 -12.90 15.86 -14.26
CA LYS A 158 -14.27 15.35 -14.25
C LYS A 158 -14.22 13.87 -13.83
N LYS A 159 -15.09 13.45 -12.92
CA LYS A 159 -15.27 12.03 -12.65
C LYS A 159 -16.00 11.43 -13.86
N PRO A 160 -15.52 10.29 -14.42
CA PRO A 160 -16.31 9.51 -15.36
C PRO A 160 -17.55 8.94 -14.67
#